data_AF-A0A7X7SNX7-F1
#
_entry.id   AF-A0A7X7SNX7-F1
#
_cell.length_a   1.000
_cell.length_b   1.000
_cell.length_c   1.000
_cell.angle_alpha   90.00
_cell.angle_beta   90.00
_cell.angle_gamma   90.00
#
_symmetry.space_group_name_H-M   'P 1'
#
loop_
_entity.id
_entity.type
_entity.pdbx_description
1 polymer ?
#
loop_
_entity_poly.entity_id
_entity_poly.type
_entity_poly.pdbx_seq_one_letter_code
_entity_poly.pdbx_strand_id
1 'polypeptide(L)'
;MATQTSTVSNRVGAAGGRRLVLALLLVTIAGLLTLVPAATAQAKSWSIDSMDVVLDIEKNGSLLVEETVTFRFEGSFSYVGRVIPTANLESLSDIEVLQDGRVLPRGDGPGTWDVFNEGDSKVIQVNFALTDASATWVFRYRALGSILYFDEGDELRWYLFDADTPVPIESVRATVRLPEPVPKEEMTMALNTGPTVDREYGAPEPGVAVFQAGMVPPYTNYWIVVGFPKGVVTYQWTVRRVLAAVVPRLGFALPILVFLGMLLTWRKRGRDDPAGAHAKYVAEPPSDLPPGLAGALIDEEANVTEVTATIVDLARRGYIEMVEDKEGGLFAKSVVTFRKLKPFDLAGFEHKVASALFSGNKDVVTTKELKNHFYTHVQPICNAIYEEVASRGYFYQNPAKVRQKWRGLAVVAAIVLGGLTFLMATFDIAGWGYWAIGSFISVVIIFAFSSRMPQRTAKGAEETKKWEAFRNYLRDLTRFQDMATAKDAFEKYLPYAIAFRVEKDWARRFQDLQVPAPGWYHPVFIPTYAGGRTDPSKAAAGLPAGMPTGGGPGGGGFSLDSISDSLFSGLNNLSNTLTSAPSSSGSGRGAFGGGGGGGGFGGGFSGGGGGGGFRAG
;
A
#
# COMPACT_ATOMS: atom_id res chain seq x y z
N MET A 1 -91.85 -36.16 -26.82
CA MET A 1 -91.21 -37.15 -27.71
C MET A 1 -89.87 -37.55 -27.09
N ALA A 2 -89.77 -38.84 -26.73
CA ALA A 2 -88.63 -39.70 -26.38
C ALA A 2 -87.39 -39.16 -25.63
N THR A 3 -87.23 -39.75 -24.45
CA THR A 3 -86.29 -39.61 -23.34
C THR A 3 -84.83 -40.01 -23.66
N GLN A 4 -83.88 -39.22 -23.16
CA GLN A 4 -82.47 -39.62 -22.97
C GLN A 4 -82.31 -40.39 -21.65
N THR A 5 -81.48 -41.43 -21.64
CA THR A 5 -80.86 -41.95 -20.42
C THR A 5 -79.41 -42.37 -20.67
N SER A 6 -78.55 -41.85 -19.80
CA SER A 6 -77.12 -42.10 -19.62
C SER A 6 -76.81 -43.53 -19.15
N THR A 7 -75.62 -44.05 -19.48
CA THR A 7 -74.96 -45.11 -18.71
C THR A 7 -73.48 -44.80 -18.48
N VAL A 8 -73.09 -44.95 -17.22
CA VAL A 8 -71.78 -44.79 -16.60
C VAL A 8 -70.93 -46.05 -16.84
N SER A 9 -69.62 -45.91 -17.01
CA SER A 9 -68.66 -47.02 -16.91
C SER A 9 -67.41 -46.61 -16.13
N ASN A 10 -67.20 -47.29 -15.01
CA ASN A 10 -66.08 -47.21 -14.09
C ASN A 10 -64.97 -48.19 -14.55
N ARG A 11 -63.70 -47.77 -14.59
CA ARG A 11 -62.54 -48.67 -14.53
C ARG A 11 -61.47 -48.11 -13.59
N VAL A 12 -61.41 -48.68 -12.39
CA VAL A 12 -60.33 -48.58 -11.41
C VAL A 12 -59.55 -49.90 -11.47
N GLY A 13 -58.21 -49.84 -11.55
CA GLY A 13 -57.37 -51.02 -11.33
C GLY A 13 -56.08 -51.11 -12.14
N ALA A 14 -55.13 -50.17 -11.98
CA ALA A 14 -53.78 -50.32 -12.53
C ALA A 14 -52.66 -49.58 -11.76
N ALA A 15 -52.86 -49.24 -10.48
CA ALA A 15 -51.88 -48.49 -9.67
C ALA A 15 -51.23 -49.28 -8.51
N GLY A 16 -51.73 -50.48 -8.16
CA GLY A 16 -51.25 -51.26 -7.01
C GLY A 16 -50.00 -52.11 -7.26
N GLY A 17 -49.83 -52.66 -8.47
CA GLY A 17 -48.76 -53.63 -8.76
C GLY A 17 -47.35 -53.05 -8.82
N ARG A 18 -47.18 -51.79 -9.26
CA ARG A 18 -45.85 -51.16 -9.39
C ARG A 18 -45.21 -50.81 -8.05
N ARG A 19 -46.01 -50.49 -7.02
CA ARG A 19 -45.49 -50.13 -5.68
C ARG A 19 -45.02 -51.35 -4.88
N LEU A 20 -45.65 -52.51 -5.08
CA LEU A 20 -45.25 -53.75 -4.41
C LEU A 20 -43.93 -54.31 -4.96
N VAL A 21 -43.72 -54.21 -6.28
CA VAL A 21 -42.47 -54.66 -6.94
C VAL A 21 -41.29 -53.77 -6.55
N LEU A 22 -41.47 -52.45 -6.48
CA LEU A 22 -40.43 -51.51 -6.01
C LEU A 22 -40.07 -51.72 -4.53
N ALA A 23 -41.05 -52.02 -3.67
CA ALA A 23 -40.81 -52.31 -2.26
C ALA A 23 -40.06 -53.65 -2.06
N LEU A 24 -40.41 -54.70 -2.82
CA LEU A 24 -39.68 -55.97 -2.77
C LEU A 24 -38.25 -55.86 -3.32
N LEU A 25 -38.03 -55.03 -4.35
CA LEU A 25 -36.70 -54.77 -4.91
C LEU A 25 -35.80 -53.99 -3.93
N LEU A 26 -36.37 -53.04 -3.19
CA LEU A 26 -35.64 -52.30 -2.15
C LEU A 26 -35.29 -53.15 -0.93
N VAL A 27 -36.17 -54.08 -0.53
CA VAL A 27 -35.89 -55.03 0.57
C VAL A 27 -34.87 -56.10 0.16
N THR A 28 -34.88 -56.55 -1.10
CA THR A 28 -33.83 -57.46 -1.61
C THR A 28 -32.49 -56.78 -1.79
N ILE A 29 -32.45 -55.51 -2.22
CA ILE A 29 -31.19 -54.73 -2.27
C ILE A 29 -30.67 -54.42 -0.86
N ALA A 30 -31.54 -54.09 0.10
CA ALA A 30 -31.15 -53.88 1.50
C ALA A 30 -30.68 -55.19 2.18
N GLY A 31 -31.28 -56.33 1.82
CA GLY A 31 -30.85 -57.66 2.30
C GLY A 31 -29.58 -58.19 1.64
N LEU A 32 -29.26 -57.76 0.41
CA LEU A 32 -28.00 -58.11 -0.26
C LEU A 32 -26.81 -57.27 0.25
N LEU A 33 -27.07 -56.08 0.82
CA LEU A 33 -26.04 -55.21 1.40
C LEU A 33 -25.57 -55.64 2.80
N THR A 34 -26.28 -56.53 3.49
CA THR A 34 -25.91 -57.01 4.85
C THR A 34 -25.11 -58.32 4.85
N LEU A 35 -24.84 -58.90 3.67
CA LEU A 35 -24.12 -60.17 3.51
C LEU A 35 -22.76 -60.02 2.81
N VAL A 36 -22.20 -58.81 2.77
CA VAL A 36 -20.79 -58.64 2.43
C VAL A 36 -19.99 -59.12 3.64
N PRO A 37 -19.22 -60.23 3.57
CA PRO A 37 -18.29 -60.54 4.63
C PRO A 37 -17.36 -59.34 4.73
N ALA A 38 -17.31 -58.70 5.90
CA ALA A 38 -16.27 -57.74 6.20
C ALA A 38 -14.95 -58.50 6.00
N ALA A 39 -14.30 -58.27 4.86
CA ALA A 39 -12.93 -58.66 4.69
C ALA A 39 -12.21 -57.98 5.85
N THR A 40 -11.73 -58.78 6.80
CA THR A 40 -10.80 -58.30 7.81
C THR A 40 -9.63 -57.75 7.04
N ALA A 41 -9.60 -56.44 6.80
CA ALA A 41 -8.41 -55.77 6.36
C ALA A 41 -7.40 -56.06 7.46
N GLN A 42 -6.46 -56.97 7.18
CA GLN A 42 -5.37 -57.26 8.09
C GLN A 42 -4.69 -55.93 8.36
N ALA A 43 -4.73 -55.46 9.61
CA ALA A 43 -4.11 -54.20 9.97
C ALA A 43 -2.61 -54.37 9.73
N LYS A 44 -2.09 -53.73 8.68
CA LYS A 44 -0.67 -53.73 8.41
C LYS A 44 0.03 -52.76 9.35
N SER A 45 1.18 -53.16 9.88
CA SER A 45 1.97 -52.41 10.86
C SER A 45 3.43 -52.36 10.41
N TRP A 46 4.18 -51.37 10.85
CA TRP A 46 5.62 -51.32 10.62
C TRP A 46 6.33 -50.62 11.78
N SER A 47 7.62 -50.93 11.96
CA SER A 47 8.49 -50.34 12.97
C SER A 47 9.90 -50.16 12.43
N ILE A 48 10.71 -49.37 13.14
CA ILE A 48 12.14 -49.24 12.88
C ILE A 48 12.89 -49.95 14.00
N ASP A 49 13.53 -51.07 13.68
CA ASP A 49 14.28 -51.87 14.65
C ASP A 49 15.61 -51.19 15.01
N SER A 50 16.26 -50.53 14.04
CA SER A 50 17.48 -49.78 14.31
C SER A 50 17.73 -48.67 13.28
N MET A 51 18.36 -47.59 13.75
CA MET A 51 18.86 -46.50 12.92
C MET A 51 20.29 -46.13 13.37
N ASP A 52 21.30 -46.49 12.56
CA ASP A 52 22.69 -46.04 12.75
C ASP A 52 23.02 -44.96 11.73
N VAL A 53 23.45 -43.80 12.21
CA VAL A 53 23.73 -42.61 11.39
C VAL A 53 25.18 -42.21 11.58
N VAL A 54 25.94 -42.14 10.48
CA VAL A 54 27.31 -41.62 10.46
C VAL A 54 27.31 -40.27 9.74
N LEU A 55 27.90 -39.28 10.40
CA LEU A 55 27.94 -37.88 10.01
C LEU A 55 29.40 -37.42 9.94
N ASP A 56 30.02 -37.55 8.78
CA ASP A 56 31.42 -37.15 8.57
C ASP A 56 31.48 -35.69 8.06
N ILE A 57 32.03 -34.80 8.88
CA ILE A 57 32.21 -33.39 8.53
C ILE A 57 33.51 -33.24 7.73
N GLU A 58 33.43 -32.65 6.54
CA GLU A 58 34.59 -32.33 5.73
C GLU A 58 35.18 -30.94 6.07
N LYS A 59 36.46 -30.73 5.76
CA LYS A 59 37.15 -29.43 5.97
C LYS A 59 36.48 -28.25 5.27
N ASN A 60 35.72 -28.48 4.21
CA ASN A 60 34.97 -27.45 3.46
C ASN A 60 33.59 -27.14 4.09
N GLY A 61 33.21 -27.82 5.18
CA GLY A 61 31.92 -27.68 5.85
C GLY A 61 30.77 -28.46 5.21
N SER A 62 31.06 -29.34 4.24
CA SER A 62 30.11 -30.33 3.76
C SER A 62 29.97 -31.45 4.79
N LEU A 63 28.77 -32.02 4.86
CA LEU A 63 28.47 -33.15 5.70
C LEU A 63 28.16 -34.36 4.82
N LEU A 64 28.95 -35.41 4.95
CA LEU A 64 28.65 -36.72 4.38
C LEU A 64 27.80 -37.49 5.37
N VAL A 65 26.64 -37.93 4.92
CA VAL A 65 25.65 -38.62 5.75
C VAL A 65 25.45 -40.02 5.22
N GLU A 66 25.57 -41.00 6.11
CA GLU A 66 25.21 -42.40 5.87
C GLU A 66 24.23 -42.85 6.96
N GLU A 67 23.00 -43.17 6.58
CA GLU A 67 21.96 -43.68 7.48
C GLU A 67 21.67 -45.14 7.13
N THR A 68 21.98 -46.07 8.05
CA THR A 68 21.60 -47.48 7.94
C THR A 68 20.36 -47.72 8.79
N VAL A 69 19.25 -48.05 8.14
CA VAL A 69 17.94 -48.16 8.80
C VAL A 69 17.34 -49.53 8.54
N THR A 70 17.00 -50.23 9.62
CA THR A 70 16.35 -51.54 9.57
C THR A 70 14.88 -51.40 9.91
N PHE A 71 14.02 -51.79 8.98
CA PHE A 71 12.57 -51.73 9.11
C PHE A 71 12.01 -53.14 9.28
N ARG A 72 10.93 -53.24 10.04
CA ARG A 72 10.11 -54.45 10.16
C ARG A 72 8.70 -54.15 9.68
N PHE A 73 8.18 -55.00 8.82
CA PHE A 73 6.85 -54.86 8.22
C PHE A 73 5.99 -56.08 8.56
N GLU A 74 4.77 -55.82 9.02
CA GLU A 74 3.70 -56.82 9.18
C GLU A 74 2.56 -56.46 8.20
N GLY A 75 2.24 -57.37 7.28
CA GLY A 75 1.42 -57.10 6.11
C GLY A 75 2.23 -56.63 4.89
N SER A 76 1.52 -56.32 3.80
CA SER A 76 2.14 -55.96 2.52
C SER A 76 2.43 -54.47 2.39
N PHE A 77 3.68 -54.15 2.09
CA PHE A 77 4.18 -52.79 1.84
C PHE A 77 4.93 -52.72 0.50
N SER A 78 4.83 -51.57 -0.15
CA SER A 78 5.46 -51.33 -1.45
C SER A 78 6.50 -50.21 -1.42
N TYR A 79 6.54 -49.38 -0.38
CA TYR A 79 7.58 -48.37 -0.24
C TYR A 79 7.86 -47.93 1.19
N VAL A 80 9.05 -47.34 1.38
CA VAL A 80 9.41 -46.51 2.53
C VAL A 80 10.05 -45.21 2.05
N GLY A 81 9.73 -44.10 2.69
CA GLY A 81 10.22 -42.76 2.36
C GLY A 81 10.99 -42.17 3.53
N ARG A 82 12.22 -41.74 3.28
CA ARG A 82 13.06 -40.93 4.17
C ARG A 82 12.88 -39.45 3.83
N VAL A 83 12.30 -38.67 4.74
CA VAL A 83 12.04 -37.24 4.60
C VAL A 83 13.18 -36.45 5.23
N ILE A 84 13.84 -35.59 4.46
CA ILE A 84 14.97 -34.76 4.91
C ILE A 84 14.63 -33.28 4.73
N PRO A 85 14.59 -32.48 5.80
CA PRO A 85 14.32 -31.05 5.71
C PRO A 85 15.46 -30.33 5.00
N THR A 86 15.12 -29.44 4.07
CA THR A 86 16.11 -28.67 3.28
C THR A 86 16.13 -27.18 3.60
N ALA A 87 15.20 -26.68 4.43
CA ALA A 87 15.10 -25.25 4.80
C ALA A 87 16.41 -24.68 5.39
N ASN A 88 17.09 -25.48 6.22
CA ASN A 88 18.36 -25.11 6.86
C ASN A 88 19.60 -25.58 6.09
N LEU A 89 19.43 -26.06 4.85
CA LEU A 89 20.52 -26.53 4.00
C LEU A 89 20.64 -25.60 2.78
N GLU A 90 21.86 -25.50 2.26
CA GLU A 90 22.12 -24.86 0.98
C GLU A 90 21.86 -25.83 -0.17
N SER A 91 22.21 -27.10 0.01
CA SER A 91 21.90 -28.16 -0.97
C SER A 91 21.97 -29.56 -0.33
N LEU A 92 21.26 -30.51 -0.96
CA LEU A 92 21.38 -31.94 -0.73
C LEU A 92 21.71 -32.63 -2.06
N SER A 93 22.87 -33.25 -2.17
CA SER A 93 23.41 -33.83 -3.42
C SER A 93 23.95 -35.25 -3.18
N ASP A 94 24.45 -35.87 -4.25
CA ASP A 94 25.14 -37.18 -4.22
C ASP A 94 24.34 -38.27 -3.50
N ILE A 95 23.02 -38.28 -3.74
CA ILE A 95 22.10 -39.19 -3.06
C ILE A 95 22.21 -40.59 -3.69
N GLU A 96 22.40 -41.60 -2.85
CA GLU A 96 22.42 -43.01 -3.21
C GLU A 96 21.65 -43.83 -2.16
N VAL A 97 21.02 -44.93 -2.60
CA VAL A 97 20.39 -45.90 -1.71
C VAL A 97 21.02 -47.26 -1.97
N LEU A 98 21.41 -47.96 -0.90
CA LEU A 98 21.99 -49.29 -0.98
C LEU A 98 21.15 -50.31 -0.22
N GLN A 99 21.18 -51.55 -0.70
CA GLN A 99 20.67 -52.73 -0.02
C GLN A 99 21.70 -53.84 -0.13
N ASP A 100 22.05 -54.50 0.98
CA ASP A 100 23.07 -55.56 1.02
C ASP A 100 24.41 -55.18 0.35
N GLY A 101 24.82 -53.92 0.52
CA GLY A 101 26.06 -53.37 -0.05
C GLY A 101 26.01 -53.05 -1.56
N ARG A 102 24.86 -53.19 -2.21
CA ARG A 102 24.67 -52.86 -3.63
C ARG A 102 23.84 -51.60 -3.79
N VAL A 103 24.28 -50.70 -4.68
CA VAL A 103 23.52 -49.49 -5.04
C VAL A 103 22.25 -49.90 -5.80
N LEU A 104 21.09 -49.43 -5.34
CA LEU A 104 19.82 -49.63 -6.01
C LEU A 104 19.71 -48.71 -7.24
N PRO A 105 19.15 -49.20 -8.36
CA PRO A 105 18.88 -48.37 -9.53
C PRO A 105 17.72 -47.39 -9.27
N ARG A 106 17.71 -46.29 -10.03
CA ARG A 106 16.59 -45.33 -10.03
C ARG A 106 15.36 -45.92 -10.71
N GLY A 107 14.17 -45.69 -10.13
CA GLY A 107 12.90 -46.13 -10.71
C GLY A 107 11.73 -46.06 -9.74
N ASP A 108 10.57 -46.51 -10.22
CA ASP A 108 9.29 -46.59 -9.49
C ASP A 108 8.87 -48.02 -9.13
N GLY A 109 9.54 -49.03 -9.70
CA GLY A 109 9.25 -50.45 -9.48
C GLY A 109 9.97 -51.07 -8.26
N PRO A 110 9.62 -52.30 -7.86
CA PRO A 110 10.29 -52.99 -6.76
C PRO A 110 11.80 -53.16 -6.98
N GLY A 111 12.60 -52.94 -5.93
CA GLY A 111 14.06 -53.00 -5.98
C GLY A 111 14.72 -51.73 -6.55
N THR A 112 13.99 -50.61 -6.55
CA THR A 112 14.47 -49.32 -7.06
C THR A 112 14.25 -48.22 -6.03
N TRP A 113 14.73 -47.02 -6.32
CA TRP A 113 14.45 -45.84 -5.50
C TRP A 113 14.26 -44.58 -6.35
N ASP A 114 13.60 -43.59 -5.78
CA ASP A 114 13.46 -42.26 -6.39
C ASP A 114 13.57 -41.13 -5.37
N VAL A 115 13.70 -39.88 -5.85
CA VAL A 115 13.80 -38.69 -5.03
C VAL A 115 12.95 -37.57 -5.59
N PHE A 116 12.18 -36.91 -4.73
CA PHE A 116 11.37 -35.75 -5.11
C PHE A 116 11.34 -34.71 -3.99
N ASN A 117 10.93 -33.50 -4.33
CA ASN A 117 10.73 -32.43 -3.36
C ASN A 117 9.26 -32.39 -2.95
N GLU A 118 9.02 -32.19 -1.65
CA GLU A 118 7.69 -32.01 -1.07
C GLU A 118 7.77 -30.83 -0.10
N GLY A 119 7.25 -29.67 -0.50
CA GLY A 119 7.49 -28.42 0.22
C GLY A 119 8.98 -28.10 0.34
N ASP A 120 9.43 -27.81 1.56
CA ASP A 120 10.84 -27.55 1.89
C ASP A 120 11.62 -28.82 2.29
N SER A 121 11.09 -30.00 1.96
CA SER A 121 11.72 -31.28 2.26
C SER A 121 12.08 -32.04 0.98
N LYS A 122 13.12 -32.85 1.06
CA LYS A 122 13.47 -33.83 0.04
C LYS A 122 13.11 -35.22 0.54
N VAL A 123 12.37 -35.98 -0.25
CA VAL A 123 11.93 -37.33 0.09
C VAL A 123 12.69 -38.33 -0.75
N ILE A 124 13.43 -39.23 -0.11
CA ILE A 124 14.08 -40.38 -0.73
C ILE A 124 13.15 -41.57 -0.54
N GLN A 125 12.54 -42.06 -1.61
CA GLN A 125 11.61 -43.19 -1.57
C GLN A 125 12.27 -44.44 -2.11
N VAL A 126 12.21 -45.53 -1.33
CA VAL A 126 12.65 -46.87 -1.74
C VAL A 126 11.42 -47.70 -2.06
N ASN A 127 11.39 -48.30 -3.25
CA ASN A 127 10.28 -49.09 -3.75
C ASN A 127 10.62 -50.58 -3.66
N PHE A 128 9.73 -51.38 -3.10
CA PHE A 128 9.92 -52.81 -2.87
C PHE A 128 8.59 -53.57 -2.94
N ALA A 129 8.63 -54.88 -2.69
CA ALA A 129 7.43 -55.70 -2.51
C ALA A 129 7.73 -56.69 -1.39
N LEU A 130 7.38 -56.30 -0.16
CA LEU A 130 7.65 -57.07 1.05
C LEU A 130 6.34 -57.34 1.78
N THR A 131 6.24 -58.56 2.34
CA THR A 131 5.12 -59.00 3.17
C THR A 131 5.71 -59.73 4.36
N ASP A 132 5.36 -59.31 5.58
CA ASP A 132 5.79 -59.95 6.84
C ASP A 132 7.31 -60.17 6.90
N ALA A 133 8.07 -59.12 6.57
CA ALA A 133 9.52 -59.19 6.39
C ALA A 133 10.24 -58.00 7.05
N SER A 134 11.53 -58.19 7.32
CA SER A 134 12.44 -57.10 7.71
C SER A 134 13.40 -56.79 6.58
N ALA A 135 13.75 -55.52 6.43
CA ALA A 135 14.70 -55.08 5.41
C ALA A 135 15.53 -53.90 5.91
N THR A 136 16.80 -53.88 5.49
CA THR A 136 17.74 -52.82 5.81
C THR A 136 18.13 -52.07 4.55
N TRP A 137 18.08 -50.75 4.61
CA TRP A 137 18.58 -49.87 3.55
C TRP A 137 19.59 -48.88 4.11
N VAL A 138 20.56 -48.51 3.27
CA VAL A 138 21.55 -47.47 3.57
C VAL A 138 21.27 -46.28 2.68
N PHE A 139 21.01 -45.12 3.28
CA PHE A 139 20.86 -43.85 2.59
C PHE A 139 22.16 -43.07 2.69
N ARG A 140 22.79 -42.79 1.54
CA ARG A 140 24.00 -41.96 1.46
C ARG A 140 23.68 -40.66 0.76
N TYR A 141 24.15 -39.55 1.30
CA TYR A 141 24.00 -38.25 0.66
C TYR A 141 24.97 -37.22 1.22
N ARG A 142 25.15 -36.13 0.47
CA ARG A 142 25.97 -34.98 0.86
C ARG A 142 25.06 -33.79 1.17
N ALA A 143 25.20 -33.22 2.37
CA ALA A 143 24.51 -32.03 2.80
C ALA A 143 25.47 -30.83 2.88
N LEU A 144 25.09 -29.70 2.31
CA LEU A 144 25.83 -28.43 2.40
C LEU A 144 25.03 -27.43 3.22
N GLY A 145 25.71 -26.64 4.05
CA GLY A 145 25.09 -25.59 4.88
C GLY A 145 24.61 -26.05 6.27
N SER A 146 24.94 -27.28 6.68
CA SER A 146 24.59 -27.84 8.00
C SER A 146 25.47 -27.29 9.14
N ILE A 147 26.64 -26.71 8.82
CA ILE A 147 27.52 -26.06 9.79
C ILE A 147 27.13 -24.59 9.98
N LEU A 148 26.87 -24.22 11.22
CA LEU A 148 26.69 -22.86 11.69
C LEU A 148 28.04 -22.31 12.15
N TYR A 149 28.32 -21.06 11.77
CA TYR A 149 29.60 -20.41 12.06
C TYR A 149 29.37 -19.24 13.03
N PHE A 150 29.90 -19.35 14.26
CA PHE A 150 29.83 -18.30 15.29
C PHE A 150 31.17 -17.59 15.45
N ASP A 151 31.33 -16.66 16.40
CA ASP A 151 32.63 -16.01 16.60
C ASP A 151 33.59 -16.90 17.41
N GLU A 152 33.08 -17.62 18.41
CA GLU A 152 33.86 -18.42 19.36
C GLU A 152 34.10 -19.87 18.91
N GLY A 153 33.28 -20.38 17.98
CA GLY A 153 33.34 -21.77 17.51
C GLY A 153 32.41 -22.02 16.32
N ASP A 154 32.44 -23.24 15.81
CA ASP A 154 31.54 -23.73 14.77
C ASP A 154 30.66 -24.85 15.33
N GLU A 155 29.47 -25.03 14.77
CA GLU A 155 28.48 -25.96 15.31
C GLU A 155 27.74 -26.70 14.20
N LEU A 156 27.71 -28.03 14.29
CA LEU A 156 26.78 -28.86 13.54
C LEU A 156 25.46 -28.94 14.30
N ARG A 157 24.35 -28.63 13.61
CA ARG A 157 23.00 -29.00 14.05
C ARG A 157 22.41 -29.97 13.05
N TRP A 158 22.09 -31.18 13.49
CA TRP A 158 21.53 -32.22 12.62
C TRP A 158 20.26 -32.81 13.19
N TYR A 159 19.22 -32.86 12.36
CA TYR A 159 17.94 -33.47 12.67
C TYR A 159 17.95 -34.90 12.13
N LEU A 160 18.07 -35.91 13.01
CA LEU A 160 17.97 -37.30 12.57
C LEU A 160 16.52 -37.56 12.13
N PHE A 161 15.56 -37.21 12.97
CA PHE A 161 14.15 -37.21 12.65
C PHE A 161 13.41 -36.25 13.59
N ASP A 162 12.25 -35.80 13.17
CA ASP A 162 11.37 -34.90 13.90
C ASP A 162 10.11 -35.66 14.37
N ALA A 163 9.23 -34.96 15.08
CA ALA A 163 8.00 -35.47 15.67
C ALA A 163 6.89 -35.86 14.66
N ASP A 164 7.28 -36.26 13.44
CA ASP A 164 6.40 -36.63 12.34
C ASP A 164 6.43 -38.14 12.02
N THR A 165 7.42 -38.87 12.54
CA THR A 165 7.55 -40.33 12.31
C THR A 165 6.49 -41.08 13.12
N PRO A 166 5.54 -41.80 12.49
CA PRO A 166 4.36 -42.32 13.18
C PRO A 166 4.56 -43.67 13.89
N VAL A 167 5.80 -44.18 13.92
CA VAL A 167 6.17 -45.50 14.43
C VAL A 167 7.31 -45.41 15.45
N PRO A 168 7.45 -46.38 16.37
CA PRO A 168 8.57 -46.40 17.29
C PRO A 168 9.88 -46.76 16.59
N ILE A 169 10.99 -46.32 17.19
CA ILE A 169 12.35 -46.70 16.80
C ILE A 169 13.00 -47.41 17.98
N GLU A 170 13.34 -48.70 17.86
CA GLU A 170 13.82 -49.49 19.00
C GLU A 170 15.23 -49.10 19.46
N SER A 171 16.10 -48.69 18.53
CA SER A 171 17.45 -48.21 18.84
C SER A 171 17.94 -47.17 17.84
N VAL A 172 18.55 -46.10 18.36
CA VAL A 172 19.16 -45.02 17.58
C VAL A 172 20.60 -44.85 18.00
N ARG A 173 21.49 -44.76 17.02
CA ARG A 173 22.90 -44.39 17.21
C ARG A 173 23.31 -43.36 16.18
N ALA A 174 23.88 -42.25 16.62
CA ALA A 174 24.44 -41.22 15.76
C ALA A 174 25.91 -41.02 16.07
N THR A 175 26.77 -41.07 15.06
CA THR A 175 28.21 -40.83 15.18
C THR A 175 28.60 -39.64 14.32
N VAL A 176 29.07 -38.57 14.96
CA VAL A 176 29.63 -37.39 14.28
C VAL A 176 31.15 -37.47 14.31
N ARG A 177 31.79 -37.29 13.15
CA ARG A 177 33.26 -37.25 13.04
C ARG A 177 33.71 -35.91 12.48
N LEU A 178 34.62 -35.27 13.20
CA LEU A 178 35.29 -34.05 12.77
C LEU A 178 36.43 -34.38 11.78
N PRO A 179 36.78 -33.45 10.88
CA PRO A 179 37.85 -33.66 9.89
C PRO A 179 39.24 -33.74 10.50
N GLU A 180 39.41 -33.28 11.74
CA GLU A 180 40.65 -33.31 12.51
C GLU A 180 40.36 -33.68 13.97
N PRO A 181 41.31 -34.29 14.71
CA PRO A 181 41.13 -34.63 16.11
C PRO A 181 40.95 -33.38 16.98
N VAL A 182 39.86 -33.33 17.76
CA VAL A 182 39.59 -32.25 18.74
C VAL A 182 39.43 -32.87 20.12
N PRO A 183 40.13 -32.38 21.16
CA PRO A 183 39.94 -32.85 22.53
C PRO A 183 38.49 -32.71 23.00
N LYS A 184 38.00 -33.67 23.80
CA LYS A 184 36.62 -33.66 24.30
C LYS A 184 36.29 -32.37 25.05
N GLU A 185 37.26 -31.79 25.75
CA GLU A 185 37.11 -30.58 26.56
C GLU A 185 36.87 -29.32 25.72
N GLU A 186 37.23 -29.36 24.43
CA GLU A 186 37.01 -28.28 23.46
C GLU A 186 35.76 -28.52 22.60
N MET A 187 35.10 -29.66 22.79
CA MET A 187 33.85 -30.01 22.10
C MET A 187 32.65 -29.72 23.01
N THR A 188 31.56 -29.26 22.42
CA THR A 188 30.25 -29.19 23.09
C THR A 188 29.28 -30.15 22.41
N MET A 189 28.44 -30.81 23.20
CA MET A 189 27.46 -31.77 22.70
C MET A 189 26.12 -31.49 23.38
N ALA A 190 25.05 -31.50 22.61
CA ALA A 190 23.69 -31.47 23.15
C ALA A 190 22.77 -32.39 22.33
N LEU A 191 21.82 -33.00 23.03
CA LEU A 191 20.77 -33.82 22.46
C LEU A 191 19.43 -33.25 22.90
N ASN A 192 18.54 -33.03 21.93
CA ASN A 192 17.16 -32.67 22.20
C ASN A 192 16.23 -33.72 21.60
N THR A 193 15.40 -34.26 22.48
CA THR A 193 14.49 -35.37 22.26
C THR A 193 13.34 -35.29 23.27
N GLY A 194 12.31 -36.10 23.05
CA GLY A 194 11.15 -36.19 23.93
C GLY A 194 11.51 -36.51 25.38
N PRO A 195 10.65 -36.12 26.35
CA PRO A 195 10.96 -36.22 27.78
C PRO A 195 11.12 -37.66 28.29
N THR A 196 10.64 -38.65 27.53
CA THR A 196 10.65 -40.08 27.89
C THR A 196 11.80 -40.86 27.27
N VAL A 197 12.68 -40.20 26.50
CA VAL A 197 13.81 -40.84 25.83
C VAL A 197 15.09 -40.57 26.63
N ASP A 198 15.81 -41.63 26.96
CA ASP A 198 17.09 -41.53 27.65
C ASP A 198 18.11 -40.77 26.80
N ARG A 199 18.90 -39.92 27.47
CA ARG A 199 19.90 -39.06 26.82
C ARG A 199 21.29 -39.59 27.09
N GLU A 200 21.80 -40.43 26.21
CA GLU A 200 23.15 -40.95 26.29
C GLU A 200 24.00 -40.38 25.15
N TYR A 201 25.06 -39.64 25.51
CA TYR A 201 26.01 -39.12 24.54
C TYR A 201 27.39 -38.86 25.15
N GLY A 202 28.42 -38.88 24.32
CA GLY A 202 29.78 -38.59 24.73
C GLY A 202 30.76 -38.57 23.56
N ALA A 203 32.02 -38.24 23.87
CA ALA A 203 33.11 -38.28 22.90
C ALA A 203 34.07 -39.42 23.28
N PRO A 204 33.95 -40.61 22.66
CA PRO A 204 34.81 -41.75 23.00
C PRO A 204 36.28 -41.54 22.57
N GLU A 205 36.50 -40.73 21.53
CA GLU A 205 37.82 -40.43 20.96
C GLU A 205 37.86 -38.95 20.54
N PRO A 206 39.06 -38.32 20.45
CA PRO A 206 39.19 -36.95 19.97
C PRO A 206 38.57 -36.75 18.58
N GLY A 207 37.68 -35.77 18.45
CA GLY A 207 36.97 -35.46 17.20
C GLY A 207 35.81 -36.40 16.86
N VAL A 208 35.43 -37.32 17.74
CA VAL A 208 34.28 -38.23 17.53
C VAL A 208 33.25 -38.01 18.62
N ALA A 209 32.02 -37.67 18.25
CA ALA A 209 30.88 -37.60 19.17
C ALA A 209 29.87 -38.71 18.85
N VAL A 210 29.37 -39.39 19.88
CA VAL A 210 28.41 -40.49 19.75
C VAL A 210 27.19 -40.19 20.60
N PHE A 211 26.01 -40.33 20.00
CA PHE A 211 24.71 -40.18 20.63
C PHE A 211 23.95 -41.50 20.51
N GLN A 212 23.30 -41.94 21.58
CA GLN A 212 22.57 -43.20 21.64
C GLN A 212 21.23 -43.01 22.33
N ALA A 213 20.25 -43.77 21.89
CA ALA A 213 19.00 -43.96 22.60
C ALA A 213 18.48 -45.39 22.35
N GLY A 214 17.81 -45.93 23.37
CA GLY A 214 17.00 -47.13 23.23
C GLY A 214 15.67 -46.79 22.54
N MET A 215 14.57 -47.29 23.12
CA MET A 215 13.25 -47.14 22.51
C MET A 215 12.81 -45.67 22.45
N VAL A 216 12.67 -45.15 21.23
CA VAL A 216 12.12 -43.83 20.93
C VAL A 216 10.65 -43.98 20.53
N PRO A 217 9.70 -43.36 21.26
CA PRO A 217 8.28 -43.44 20.94
C PRO A 217 7.92 -42.79 19.58
N PRO A 218 6.77 -43.16 18.98
CA PRO A 218 6.23 -42.44 17.83
C PRO A 218 6.11 -40.94 18.09
N TYR A 219 6.19 -40.14 17.02
CA TYR A 219 6.05 -38.68 17.05
C TYR A 219 7.01 -37.98 18.04
N THR A 220 8.20 -38.56 18.23
CA THR A 220 9.26 -37.99 19.05
C THR A 220 10.40 -37.51 18.17
N ASN A 221 10.86 -36.28 18.39
CA ASN A 221 12.00 -35.72 17.68
C ASN A 221 13.33 -36.25 18.24
N TYR A 222 14.37 -36.26 17.42
CA TYR A 222 15.74 -36.55 17.83
C TYR A 222 16.72 -35.72 16.98
N TRP A 223 17.27 -34.67 17.59
CA TRP A 223 18.25 -33.80 16.93
C TRP A 223 19.43 -33.54 17.85
N ILE A 224 20.59 -33.49 17.22
CA ILE A 224 21.89 -33.43 17.88
C ILE A 224 22.60 -32.13 17.52
N VAL A 225 23.45 -31.71 18.45
CA VAL A 225 24.31 -30.55 18.32
C VAL A 225 25.72 -30.96 18.70
N VAL A 226 26.69 -30.64 17.84
CA VAL A 226 28.12 -30.80 18.12
C VAL A 226 28.83 -29.48 17.80
N GLY A 227 29.32 -28.81 18.83
CA GLY A 227 30.17 -27.62 18.71
C GLY A 227 31.64 -27.98 18.84
N PHE A 228 32.49 -27.25 18.11
CA PHE A 228 33.93 -27.46 18.05
C PHE A 228 34.66 -26.13 17.79
N PRO A 229 35.96 -26.03 18.11
CA PRO A 229 36.70 -24.78 17.98
C PRO A 229 36.87 -24.35 16.52
N LYS A 230 37.19 -23.07 16.32
CA LYS A 230 37.51 -22.51 15.01
C LYS A 230 38.73 -23.18 14.39
N GLY A 231 38.73 -23.23 13.06
CA GLY A 231 39.85 -23.74 12.26
C GLY A 231 39.74 -25.22 11.89
N VAL A 232 38.86 -25.97 12.54
CA VAL A 232 38.53 -27.37 12.19
C VAL A 232 37.83 -27.44 10.83
N VAL A 233 36.97 -26.46 10.54
CA VAL A 233 36.25 -26.30 9.27
C VAL A 233 36.54 -24.93 8.67
N THR A 234 36.61 -24.86 7.33
CA THR A 234 36.82 -23.62 6.58
C THR A 234 35.50 -22.98 6.16
N TYR A 235 35.31 -21.70 6.52
CA TYR A 235 34.15 -20.94 6.09
C TYR A 235 34.17 -20.71 4.57
N GLN A 236 33.12 -21.15 3.89
CA GLN A 236 32.93 -20.92 2.45
C GLN A 236 31.95 -19.77 2.22
N TRP A 237 32.35 -18.81 1.39
CA TRP A 237 31.46 -17.74 0.92
C TRP A 237 30.55 -18.28 -0.17
N THR A 238 29.24 -18.29 0.07
CA THR A 238 28.24 -18.60 -0.95
C THR A 238 27.42 -17.35 -1.30
N VAL A 239 26.87 -17.31 -2.51
CA VAL A 239 26.08 -16.16 -2.98
C VAL A 239 24.91 -15.88 -2.02
N ARG A 240 24.26 -16.93 -1.52
CA ARG A 240 23.16 -16.83 -0.54
C ARG A 240 23.61 -16.13 0.75
N ARG A 241 24.78 -16.49 1.29
CA ARG A 241 25.35 -15.84 2.49
C ARG A 241 25.74 -14.38 2.24
N VAL A 242 26.35 -14.09 1.09
CA VAL A 242 26.70 -12.71 0.71
C VAL A 242 25.46 -11.85 0.61
N LEU A 243 24.40 -12.33 -0.07
CA LEU A 243 23.15 -11.60 -0.19
C LEU A 243 22.47 -11.39 1.17
N ALA A 244 22.40 -12.44 2.00
CA ALA A 244 21.85 -12.34 3.36
C ALA A 244 22.57 -11.28 4.22
N ALA A 245 23.88 -11.12 4.01
CA ALA A 245 24.66 -10.10 4.69
C ALA A 245 24.46 -8.70 4.08
N VAL A 246 24.43 -8.57 2.76
CA VAL A 246 24.48 -7.27 2.07
C VAL A 246 23.10 -6.62 1.92
N VAL A 247 22.08 -7.40 1.57
CA VAL A 247 20.74 -6.88 1.23
C VAL A 247 20.11 -6.07 2.36
N PRO A 248 20.10 -6.52 3.63
CA PRO A 248 19.57 -5.71 4.72
C PRO A 248 20.29 -4.37 4.86
N ARG A 249 21.63 -4.37 4.77
CA ARG A 249 22.46 -3.17 4.91
C ARG A 249 22.17 -2.16 3.81
N LEU A 250 22.00 -2.64 2.57
CA LEU A 250 21.60 -1.78 1.45
C LEU A 250 20.19 -1.23 1.64
N GLY A 251 19.26 -2.01 2.18
CA GLY A 251 17.91 -1.53 2.53
C GLY A 251 17.94 -0.33 3.46
N PHE A 252 18.82 -0.31 4.47
CA PHE A 252 19.00 0.84 5.36
C PHE A 252 19.79 1.99 4.72
N ALA A 253 20.83 1.70 3.93
CA ALA A 253 21.67 2.71 3.32
C ALA A 253 20.95 3.47 2.17
N LEU A 254 20.11 2.79 1.41
CA LEU A 254 19.42 3.33 0.23
C LEU A 254 18.67 4.65 0.52
N PRO A 255 17.74 4.75 1.50
CA PRO A 255 17.02 5.99 1.76
C PRO A 255 17.94 7.13 2.22
N ILE A 256 19.02 6.82 2.94
CA ILE A 256 20.02 7.83 3.35
C ILE A 256 20.74 8.39 2.13
N LEU A 257 21.21 7.52 1.24
CA LEU A 257 21.89 7.92 0.01
C LEU A 257 20.96 8.70 -0.93
N VAL A 258 19.71 8.26 -1.07
CA VAL A 258 18.69 8.96 -1.87
C VAL A 258 18.38 10.32 -1.27
N PHE A 259 18.22 10.43 0.06
CA PHE A 259 18.02 11.71 0.73
C PHE A 259 19.19 12.66 0.50
N LEU A 260 20.43 12.20 0.70
CA LEU A 260 21.63 13.02 0.46
C LEU A 260 21.74 13.44 -1.01
N GLY A 261 21.49 12.53 -1.95
CA GLY A 261 21.49 12.82 -3.39
C GLY A 261 20.43 13.86 -3.77
N MET A 262 19.21 13.72 -3.25
CA MET A 262 18.13 14.67 -3.47
C MET A 262 18.41 16.03 -2.81
N LEU A 263 18.96 16.04 -1.59
CA LEU A 263 19.35 17.25 -0.88
C LEU A 263 20.44 18.03 -1.63
N LEU A 264 21.47 17.34 -2.11
CA LEU A 264 22.54 17.94 -2.91
C LEU A 264 22.02 18.46 -4.24
N THR A 265 21.11 17.74 -4.88
CA THR A 265 20.51 18.17 -6.15
C THR A 265 19.61 19.38 -5.95
N TRP A 266 18.78 19.38 -4.91
CA TRP A 266 17.97 20.54 -4.52
C TRP A 266 18.85 21.75 -4.20
N ARG A 267 19.93 21.58 -3.45
CA ARG A 267 20.88 22.69 -3.18
C ARG A 267 21.50 23.28 -4.44
N LYS A 268 21.73 22.47 -5.48
CA LYS A 268 22.33 22.93 -6.74
C LYS A 268 21.32 23.45 -7.77
N ARG A 269 20.09 22.95 -7.78
CA ARG A 269 19.12 23.15 -8.87
C ARG A 269 17.70 23.52 -8.45
N GLY A 270 17.39 23.48 -7.16
CA GLY A 270 16.06 23.79 -6.63
C GLY A 270 16.06 24.90 -5.58
N ARG A 271 17.24 25.42 -5.19
CA ARG A 271 17.36 26.57 -4.30
C ARG A 271 17.39 27.84 -5.14
N ASP A 272 16.51 28.78 -4.80
CA ASP A 272 16.46 30.09 -5.43
C ASP A 272 17.79 30.85 -5.24
N ASP A 273 18.14 31.65 -6.26
CA ASP A 273 19.25 32.57 -6.15
C ASP A 273 19.02 33.58 -5.00
N PRO A 274 20.06 33.95 -4.24
CA PRO A 274 19.90 34.89 -3.14
C PRO A 274 19.43 36.25 -3.67
N ALA A 275 18.21 36.63 -3.30
CA ALA A 275 17.69 37.98 -3.52
C ALA A 275 18.35 38.99 -2.57
N GLY A 276 18.44 40.25 -2.98
CA GLY A 276 18.94 41.35 -2.16
C GLY A 276 18.03 41.64 -0.95
N ALA A 277 18.49 42.53 -0.06
CA ALA A 277 17.65 43.02 1.04
C ALA A 277 16.56 43.96 0.49
N HIS A 278 15.29 43.70 0.83
CA HIS A 278 14.14 44.51 0.40
C HIS A 278 13.33 45.00 1.60
N ALA A 279 12.52 46.04 1.38
CA ALA A 279 11.60 46.56 2.39
C ALA A 279 10.63 45.45 2.85
N LYS A 280 10.35 45.39 4.16
CA LYS A 280 9.44 44.39 4.75
C LYS A 280 7.97 44.63 4.37
N TYR A 281 7.63 45.88 4.06
CA TYR A 281 6.30 46.34 3.69
C TYR A 281 6.39 47.29 2.49
N VAL A 282 5.50 47.10 1.52
CA VAL A 282 5.27 48.03 0.40
C VAL A 282 3.77 48.22 0.30
N ALA A 283 3.28 49.45 0.28
CA ALA A 283 1.84 49.76 0.30
C ALA A 283 1.18 49.71 -1.08
N GLU A 284 1.98 49.68 -2.14
CA GLU A 284 1.53 49.65 -3.53
C GLU A 284 2.09 48.42 -4.26
N PRO A 285 1.41 47.94 -5.32
CA PRO A 285 1.93 46.87 -6.16
C PRO A 285 3.33 47.24 -6.70
N PRO A 286 4.34 46.38 -6.54
CA PRO A 286 5.70 46.71 -6.96
C PRO A 286 5.90 46.74 -8.48
N SER A 287 4.98 46.15 -9.24
CA SER A 287 4.96 46.16 -10.70
C SER A 287 3.54 45.96 -11.24
N ASP A 288 3.36 46.13 -12.56
CA ASP A 288 2.09 45.89 -13.27
C ASP A 288 1.78 44.40 -13.51
N LEU A 289 2.24 43.50 -12.63
CA LEU A 289 1.97 42.07 -12.82
C LEU A 289 0.51 41.77 -12.46
N PRO A 290 -0.25 41.13 -13.36
CA PRO A 290 -1.58 40.65 -13.05
C PRO A 290 -1.63 39.80 -11.77
N PRO A 291 -2.70 39.86 -10.97
CA PRO A 291 -2.83 39.13 -9.72
C PRO A 291 -2.56 37.62 -9.83
N GLY A 292 -3.05 36.97 -10.89
CA GLY A 292 -2.81 35.54 -11.12
C GLY A 292 -1.33 35.19 -11.34
N LEU A 293 -0.54 36.08 -11.96
CA LEU A 293 0.90 35.89 -12.11
C LEU A 293 1.66 36.21 -10.84
N ALA A 294 1.25 37.26 -10.12
CA ALA A 294 1.85 37.64 -8.85
C ALA A 294 1.67 36.53 -7.80
N GLY A 295 0.47 35.94 -7.70
CA GLY A 295 0.19 34.79 -6.83
C GLY A 295 1.06 33.58 -7.16
N ALA A 296 1.07 33.18 -8.43
CA ALA A 296 1.90 32.06 -8.90
C ALA A 296 3.41 32.28 -8.72
N LEU A 297 3.87 33.52 -8.74
CA LEU A 297 5.27 33.86 -8.49
C LEU A 297 5.66 33.68 -7.02
N ILE A 298 4.77 34.01 -6.08
CA ILE A 298 5.02 33.82 -4.64
C ILE A 298 4.90 32.34 -4.27
N ASP A 299 3.85 31.66 -4.70
CA ASP A 299 3.53 30.32 -4.23
C ASP A 299 4.14 29.20 -5.11
N GLU A 300 4.74 29.55 -6.26
CA GLU A 300 5.25 28.62 -7.30
C GLU A 300 4.18 27.71 -7.92
N GLU A 301 2.92 27.93 -7.57
CA GLU A 301 1.77 27.14 -7.95
C GLU A 301 0.71 28.03 -8.57
N ALA A 302 0.08 27.52 -9.63
CA ALA A 302 -1.09 28.08 -10.25
C ALA A 302 -2.20 27.04 -10.14
N ASN A 303 -3.29 27.41 -9.46
CA ASN A 303 -4.50 26.64 -9.25
C ASN A 303 -5.74 27.55 -9.45
N VAL A 304 -6.90 27.12 -8.95
CA VAL A 304 -8.16 27.88 -9.11
C VAL A 304 -8.13 29.24 -8.41
N THR A 305 -7.28 29.43 -7.41
CA THR A 305 -7.09 30.71 -6.71
C THR A 305 -6.60 31.78 -7.66
N GLU A 306 -5.58 31.50 -8.48
CA GLU A 306 -5.07 32.45 -9.48
C GLU A 306 -6.12 32.73 -10.56
N VAL A 307 -6.91 31.73 -10.94
CA VAL A 307 -8.02 31.91 -11.89
C VAL A 307 -9.10 32.83 -11.30
N THR A 308 -9.49 32.61 -10.05
CA THR A 308 -10.50 33.41 -9.34
C THR A 308 -10.03 34.85 -9.16
N ALA A 309 -8.77 35.05 -8.73
CA ALA A 309 -8.15 36.38 -8.64
C ALA A 309 -8.18 37.11 -9.98
N THR A 310 -7.95 36.39 -11.09
CA THR A 310 -8.00 36.95 -12.45
C THR A 310 -9.42 37.35 -12.85
N ILE A 311 -10.44 36.54 -12.53
CA ILE A 311 -11.84 36.89 -12.79
C ILE A 311 -12.22 38.18 -12.03
N VAL A 312 -11.80 38.30 -10.77
CA VAL A 312 -12.07 39.51 -9.97
C VAL A 312 -11.30 40.72 -10.50
N ASP A 313 -10.06 40.56 -10.97
CA ASP A 313 -9.34 41.66 -11.63
C ASP A 313 -10.01 42.10 -12.94
N LEU A 314 -10.50 41.15 -13.75
CA LEU A 314 -11.25 41.46 -14.96
C LEU A 314 -12.54 42.23 -14.66
N ALA A 315 -13.22 41.88 -13.57
CA ALA A 315 -14.39 42.61 -13.11
C ALA A 315 -14.04 44.05 -12.67
N ARG A 316 -12.98 44.19 -11.87
CA ARG A 316 -12.43 45.50 -11.44
C ARG A 316 -12.03 46.38 -12.62
N ARG A 317 -11.46 45.80 -13.69
CA ARG A 317 -11.09 46.52 -14.93
C ARG A 317 -12.28 46.77 -15.87
N GLY A 318 -13.50 46.43 -15.47
CA GLY A 318 -14.74 46.66 -16.21
C GLY A 318 -14.91 45.77 -17.44
N TYR A 319 -14.28 44.60 -17.48
CA TYR A 319 -14.54 43.60 -18.54
C TYR A 319 -15.77 42.75 -18.22
N ILE A 320 -16.05 42.53 -16.94
CA ILE A 320 -17.06 41.60 -16.44
C ILE A 320 -17.86 42.27 -15.33
N GLU A 321 -19.17 42.06 -15.31
CA GLU A 321 -20.06 42.38 -14.18
C GLU A 321 -20.50 41.06 -13.52
N MET A 322 -20.53 41.04 -12.19
CA MET A 322 -20.98 39.90 -11.38
C MET A 322 -22.27 40.26 -10.67
N VAL A 323 -23.35 39.56 -11.02
CA VAL A 323 -24.67 39.73 -10.40
C VAL A 323 -25.01 38.46 -9.64
N GLU A 324 -25.15 38.54 -8.31
CA GLU A 324 -25.63 37.43 -7.51
C GLU A 324 -27.16 37.39 -7.54
N ASP A 325 -27.73 36.21 -7.81
CA ASP A 325 -29.16 35.96 -7.85
C ASP A 325 -29.52 34.76 -6.94
N LYS A 326 -30.73 34.74 -6.38
CA LYS A 326 -31.28 33.60 -5.63
C LYS A 326 -32.47 33.03 -6.37
N GLU A 327 -32.29 31.89 -7.03
CA GLU A 327 -33.39 31.16 -7.63
C GLU A 327 -34.03 30.19 -6.60
N GLY A 328 -35.11 30.64 -5.96
CA GLY A 328 -35.96 29.85 -5.05
C GLY A 328 -36.06 30.43 -3.63
N GLY A 329 -36.98 29.88 -2.82
CA GLY A 329 -37.29 30.36 -1.45
C GLY A 329 -36.09 30.37 -0.48
N LEU A 330 -36.33 30.68 0.81
CA LEU A 330 -35.32 30.99 1.84
C LEU A 330 -34.05 30.09 1.95
N PHE A 331 -34.05 28.89 1.36
CA PHE A 331 -32.93 27.93 1.37
C PHE A 331 -32.25 27.70 0.01
N ALA A 332 -32.57 28.49 -1.03
CA ALA A 332 -31.96 28.36 -2.35
C ALA A 332 -30.47 28.77 -2.36
N LYS A 333 -29.66 28.02 -3.13
CA LYS A 333 -28.25 28.34 -3.34
C LYS A 333 -28.12 29.55 -4.27
N SER A 334 -27.24 30.49 -3.95
CA SER A 334 -26.99 31.64 -4.81
C SER A 334 -26.34 31.22 -6.13
N VAL A 335 -26.80 31.83 -7.23
CA VAL A 335 -26.30 31.69 -8.59
C VAL A 335 -25.64 33.01 -8.95
N VAL A 336 -24.40 32.98 -9.41
CA VAL A 336 -23.72 34.20 -9.87
C VAL A 336 -23.80 34.24 -11.40
N THR A 337 -24.26 35.36 -11.93
CA THR A 337 -24.33 35.64 -13.36
C THR A 337 -23.20 36.58 -13.73
N PHE A 338 -22.37 36.15 -14.68
CA PHE A 338 -21.30 36.93 -15.29
C PHE A 338 -21.83 37.57 -16.56
N ARG A 339 -21.70 38.89 -16.69
CA ARG A 339 -22.02 39.63 -17.92
C ARG A 339 -20.78 40.26 -18.49
N LYS A 340 -20.58 40.14 -19.79
CA LYS A 340 -19.49 40.76 -20.52
C LYS A 340 -19.85 42.21 -20.85
N LEU A 341 -19.00 43.15 -20.46
CA LEU A 341 -19.25 44.59 -20.64
C LEU A 341 -18.56 45.17 -21.88
N LYS A 342 -17.41 44.62 -22.26
CA LYS A 342 -16.62 45.07 -23.42
C LYS A 342 -15.87 43.91 -24.09
N PRO A 343 -15.41 44.07 -25.34
CA PRO A 343 -14.56 43.06 -25.99
C PRO A 343 -13.28 42.78 -25.19
N PHE A 344 -12.86 41.52 -25.16
CA PHE A 344 -11.65 41.08 -24.45
C PHE A 344 -10.39 41.39 -25.26
N ASP A 345 -9.96 42.65 -25.25
CA ASP A 345 -8.61 43.04 -25.67
C ASP A 345 -7.61 42.68 -24.55
N LEU A 346 -7.34 41.38 -24.44
CA LEU A 346 -6.54 40.74 -23.40
C LEU A 346 -5.49 39.84 -24.04
N ALA A 347 -4.34 39.69 -23.40
CA ALA A 347 -3.26 38.81 -23.85
C ALA A 347 -3.03 37.66 -22.86
N GLY A 348 -2.32 36.63 -23.33
CA GLY A 348 -1.79 35.57 -22.49
C GLY A 348 -2.87 34.77 -21.75
N PHE A 349 -2.61 34.48 -20.47
CA PHE A 349 -3.51 33.66 -19.65
C PHE A 349 -4.84 34.37 -19.32
N GLU A 350 -4.89 35.70 -19.25
CA GLU A 350 -6.12 36.46 -18.95
C GLU A 350 -7.17 36.28 -20.06
N HIS A 351 -6.74 36.28 -21.32
CA HIS A 351 -7.60 35.96 -22.45
C HIS A 351 -8.14 34.53 -22.35
N LYS A 352 -7.31 33.56 -21.94
CA LYS A 352 -7.75 32.17 -21.73
C LYS A 352 -8.81 32.07 -20.63
N VAL A 353 -8.65 32.79 -19.51
CA VAL A 353 -9.66 32.87 -18.45
C VAL A 353 -10.97 33.44 -19.00
N ALA A 354 -10.92 34.58 -19.68
CA ALA A 354 -12.09 35.25 -20.22
C ALA A 354 -12.82 34.41 -21.28
N SER A 355 -12.06 33.79 -22.21
CA SER A 355 -12.61 32.92 -23.26
C SER A 355 -13.23 31.64 -22.70
N ALA A 356 -12.65 31.06 -21.64
CA ALA A 356 -13.22 29.90 -20.95
C ALA A 356 -14.49 30.25 -20.18
N LEU A 357 -14.56 31.46 -19.60
CA LEU A 357 -15.73 31.92 -18.87
C LEU A 357 -16.92 32.18 -19.81
N PHE A 358 -16.66 32.72 -21.01
CA PHE A 358 -17.67 33.05 -22.01
C PHE A 358 -17.57 32.15 -23.26
N SER A 359 -17.47 30.84 -23.05
CA SER A 359 -17.38 29.87 -24.14
C SER A 359 -18.60 29.93 -25.06
N GLY A 360 -18.39 29.84 -26.38
CA GLY A 360 -19.48 29.80 -27.36
C GLY A 360 -20.10 31.15 -27.73
N ASN A 361 -19.34 32.24 -27.64
CA ASN A 361 -19.76 33.62 -27.99
C ASN A 361 -20.97 34.13 -27.19
N LYS A 362 -21.15 33.65 -25.97
CA LYS A 362 -22.17 34.19 -25.06
C LYS A 362 -21.64 35.47 -24.40
N ASP A 363 -22.52 36.45 -24.22
CA ASP A 363 -22.21 37.66 -23.44
C ASP A 363 -22.67 37.55 -21.97
N VAL A 364 -23.45 36.50 -21.64
CA VAL A 364 -23.94 36.23 -20.28
C VAL A 364 -23.77 34.75 -19.96
N VAL A 365 -23.17 34.43 -18.81
CA VAL A 365 -22.95 33.05 -18.36
C VAL A 365 -23.22 32.94 -16.86
N THR A 366 -23.88 31.86 -16.42
CA THR A 366 -24.19 31.63 -15.01
C THR A 366 -23.26 30.59 -14.38
N THR A 367 -23.10 30.61 -13.05
CA THR A 367 -22.36 29.55 -12.33
C THR A 367 -22.93 28.16 -12.55
N LYS A 368 -24.22 28.02 -12.89
CA LYS A 368 -24.83 26.74 -13.25
C LYS A 368 -24.27 26.17 -14.54
N GLU A 369 -24.05 27.03 -15.55
CA GLU A 369 -23.46 26.64 -16.84
C GLU A 369 -21.97 26.32 -16.71
N LEU A 370 -21.26 27.01 -15.81
CA LEU A 370 -19.85 26.74 -15.54
C LEU A 370 -19.64 25.44 -14.76
N LYS A 371 -20.61 25.07 -13.93
CA LYS A 371 -20.56 23.87 -13.10
C LYS A 371 -20.36 22.63 -13.97
N ASN A 372 -19.42 21.76 -13.61
CA ASN A 372 -19.08 20.55 -14.37
C ASN A 372 -18.56 20.76 -15.80
N HIS A 373 -18.29 22.01 -16.22
CA HIS A 373 -17.75 22.33 -17.55
C HIS A 373 -16.41 23.06 -17.45
N PHE A 374 -16.33 24.09 -16.59
CA PHE A 374 -15.15 24.95 -16.51
C PHE A 374 -13.89 24.23 -16.02
N TYR A 375 -14.03 23.15 -15.22
CA TYR A 375 -12.88 22.41 -14.67
C TYR A 375 -11.91 21.92 -15.74
N THR A 376 -12.40 21.62 -16.95
CA THR A 376 -11.57 21.21 -18.11
C THR A 376 -10.64 22.32 -18.60
N HIS A 377 -10.99 23.58 -18.36
CA HIS A 377 -10.21 24.76 -18.75
C HIS A 377 -9.23 25.21 -17.65
N VAL A 378 -9.43 24.82 -16.39
CA VAL A 378 -8.56 25.21 -15.27
C VAL A 378 -7.11 24.81 -15.52
N GLN A 379 -6.85 23.55 -15.86
CA GLN A 379 -5.47 23.08 -16.07
C GLN A 379 -4.78 23.76 -17.28
N PRO A 380 -5.41 23.92 -18.45
CA PRO A 380 -4.87 24.73 -19.55
C PRO A 380 -4.56 26.18 -19.16
N ILE A 381 -5.39 26.81 -18.32
CA ILE A 381 -5.16 28.18 -17.82
C ILE A 381 -3.94 28.19 -16.89
N CYS A 382 -3.86 27.28 -15.91
CA CYS A 382 -2.72 27.16 -15.01
C CYS A 382 -1.41 26.92 -15.79
N ASN A 383 -1.45 26.09 -16.85
CA ASN A 383 -0.30 25.88 -17.72
C ASN A 383 0.14 27.17 -18.43
N ALA A 384 -0.80 28.00 -18.88
CA ALA A 384 -0.50 29.30 -19.47
C ALA A 384 0.14 30.26 -18.47
N ILE A 385 -0.34 30.28 -17.22
CA ILE A 385 0.29 31.03 -16.11
C ILE A 385 1.74 30.58 -15.92
N TYR A 386 1.99 29.26 -15.86
CA TYR A 386 3.35 28.72 -15.71
C TYR A 386 4.27 29.02 -16.91
N GLU A 387 3.73 29.01 -18.13
CA GLU A 387 4.47 29.40 -19.33
C GLU A 387 4.84 30.87 -19.31
N GLU A 388 3.92 31.72 -18.85
CA GLU A 388 4.12 33.17 -18.83
C GLU A 388 5.07 33.63 -17.72
N VAL A 389 5.00 33.06 -16.50
CA VAL A 389 6.01 33.36 -15.46
C VAL A 389 7.41 32.92 -15.88
N ALA A 390 7.52 31.83 -16.64
CA ALA A 390 8.79 31.36 -17.19
C ALA A 390 9.28 32.23 -18.35
N SER A 391 8.41 32.62 -19.29
CA SER A 391 8.78 33.46 -20.44
C SER A 391 9.19 34.88 -20.04
N ARG A 392 8.64 35.41 -18.93
CA ARG A 392 9.04 36.68 -18.31
C ARG A 392 10.39 36.61 -17.58
N GLY A 393 10.97 35.41 -17.48
CA GLY A 393 12.29 35.14 -16.91
C GLY A 393 12.31 35.03 -15.40
N TYR A 394 11.17 34.79 -14.74
CA TYR A 394 11.13 34.63 -13.27
C TYR A 394 11.51 33.22 -12.82
N PHE A 395 11.35 32.22 -13.67
CA PHE A 395 11.80 30.84 -13.43
C PHE A 395 12.71 30.37 -14.57
N TYR A 396 13.74 29.57 -14.26
CA TYR A 396 14.65 29.02 -15.29
C TYR A 396 13.93 28.09 -16.28
N GLN A 397 12.92 27.37 -15.81
CA GLN A 397 12.08 26.48 -16.60
C GLN A 397 10.64 26.57 -16.08
N ASN A 398 9.69 26.12 -16.89
CA ASN A 398 8.29 26.03 -16.47
C ASN A 398 8.17 25.15 -15.18
N PRO A 399 7.68 25.71 -14.06
CA PRO A 399 7.60 25.01 -12.77
C PRO A 399 6.83 23.69 -12.83
N ALA A 400 5.71 23.64 -13.57
CA ALA A 400 4.93 22.42 -13.71
C ALA A 400 5.69 21.31 -14.44
N LYS A 401 6.44 21.65 -15.50
CA LYS A 401 7.28 20.68 -16.22
C LYS A 401 8.40 20.13 -15.35
N VAL A 402 9.03 20.97 -14.50
CA VAL A 402 10.05 20.52 -13.55
C VAL A 402 9.46 19.55 -12.53
N ARG A 403 8.32 19.89 -11.92
CA ARG A 403 7.62 19.01 -10.98
C ARG A 403 7.24 17.67 -11.62
N GLN A 404 6.71 17.71 -12.85
CA GLN A 404 6.34 16.49 -13.59
C GLN A 404 7.54 15.60 -13.89
N LYS A 405 8.69 16.16 -14.28
CA LYS A 405 9.92 15.38 -14.49
C LYS A 405 10.35 14.64 -13.22
N TRP A 406 10.35 15.32 -12.07
CA TRP A 406 10.74 14.71 -10.79
C TRP A 406 9.71 13.70 -10.27
N ARG A 407 8.41 13.96 -10.45
CA ARG A 407 7.35 12.97 -10.17
C ARG A 407 7.49 11.74 -11.08
N GLY A 408 7.78 11.94 -12.36
CA GLY A 408 8.06 10.85 -13.30
C GLY A 408 9.26 10.01 -12.86
N LEU A 409 10.33 10.65 -12.42
CA LEU A 409 11.50 9.96 -11.85
C LEU A 409 11.12 9.13 -10.61
N ALA A 410 10.28 9.67 -9.71
CA ALA A 410 9.80 8.93 -8.54
C ALA A 410 8.99 7.68 -8.95
N VAL A 411 8.14 7.79 -9.97
CA VAL A 411 7.36 6.64 -10.49
C VAL A 411 8.28 5.59 -11.12
N VAL A 412 9.25 6.00 -11.95
CA VAL A 412 10.24 5.08 -12.54
C VAL A 412 11.05 4.38 -11.46
N ALA A 413 11.51 5.13 -10.44
CA ALA A 413 12.21 4.56 -9.30
C ALA A 413 11.34 3.54 -8.53
N ALA A 414 10.05 3.84 -8.33
CA ALA A 414 9.11 2.93 -7.69
C ALA A 414 8.94 1.62 -8.46
N ILE A 415 8.82 1.69 -9.79
CA ILE A 415 8.71 0.51 -10.65
C ILE A 415 9.97 -0.35 -10.58
N VAL A 416 11.15 0.28 -10.71
CA VAL A 416 12.43 -0.45 -10.70
C VAL A 416 12.71 -1.09 -9.33
N LEU A 417 12.57 -0.32 -8.25
CA LEU A 417 12.82 -0.82 -6.89
C LEU A 417 11.76 -1.84 -6.46
N GLY A 418 10.50 -1.62 -6.83
CA GLY A 418 9.41 -2.57 -6.59
C GLY A 418 9.59 -3.88 -7.36
N GLY A 419 9.98 -3.81 -8.64
CA GLY A 419 10.29 -4.98 -9.45
C GLY A 419 11.47 -5.79 -8.90
N LEU A 420 12.52 -5.11 -8.44
CA LEU A 420 13.65 -5.77 -7.77
C LEU A 420 13.21 -6.40 -6.44
N THR A 421 12.40 -5.71 -5.64
CA THR A 421 11.84 -6.26 -4.39
C THR A 421 11.03 -7.53 -4.65
N PHE A 422 10.17 -7.50 -5.68
CA PHE A 422 9.37 -8.65 -6.09
C PHE A 422 10.25 -9.84 -6.51
N LEU A 423 11.30 -9.59 -7.30
CA LEU A 423 12.25 -10.61 -7.69
C LEU A 423 12.96 -11.22 -6.47
N MET A 424 13.41 -10.38 -5.53
CA MET A 424 14.07 -10.86 -4.31
C MET A 424 13.15 -11.70 -3.43
N ALA A 425 11.88 -11.31 -3.30
CA ALA A 425 10.88 -12.11 -2.60
C ALA A 425 10.60 -13.44 -3.30
N THR A 426 10.53 -13.45 -4.64
CA THR A 426 10.28 -14.67 -5.43
C THR A 426 11.37 -15.72 -5.26
N PHE A 427 12.62 -15.30 -5.09
CA PHE A 427 13.77 -16.18 -4.88
C PHE A 427 14.12 -16.37 -3.39
N ASP A 428 13.23 -15.98 -2.47
CA ASP A 428 13.42 -16.03 -1.02
C ASP A 428 14.80 -15.50 -0.56
N ILE A 429 15.21 -14.37 -1.13
CA ILE A 429 16.49 -13.74 -0.78
C ILE A 429 16.38 -13.15 0.62
N ALA A 430 17.17 -13.68 1.55
CA ALA A 430 17.22 -13.21 2.93
C ALA A 430 17.37 -11.68 3.01
N GLY A 431 16.49 -11.06 3.80
CA GLY A 431 16.51 -9.61 4.01
C GLY A 431 15.73 -8.78 2.99
N TRP A 432 15.03 -9.40 2.02
CA TRP A 432 14.21 -8.68 1.03
C TRP A 432 13.20 -7.71 1.66
N GLY A 433 12.68 -8.01 2.86
CA GLY A 433 11.76 -7.13 3.59
C GLY A 433 12.39 -5.80 4.00
N TYR A 434 13.65 -5.80 4.45
CA TYR A 434 14.37 -4.56 4.77
C TYR A 434 14.63 -3.72 3.51
N TRP A 435 14.96 -4.38 2.40
CA TRP A 435 15.10 -3.74 1.09
C TRP A 435 13.79 -3.09 0.63
N ALA A 436 12.65 -3.77 0.81
CA ALA A 436 11.32 -3.27 0.45
C ALA A 436 11.00 -1.96 1.19
N ILE A 437 11.22 -1.94 2.51
CA ILE A 437 10.98 -0.75 3.36
C ILE A 437 11.90 0.39 2.93
N GLY A 438 13.20 0.12 2.76
CA GLY A 438 14.17 1.11 2.30
C GLY A 438 13.82 1.72 0.94
N SER A 439 13.37 0.87 0.02
CA SER A 439 12.91 1.27 -1.32
C SER A 439 11.67 2.17 -1.26
N PHE A 440 10.67 1.80 -0.45
CA PHE A 440 9.47 2.61 -0.26
C PHE A 440 9.80 4.00 0.29
N ILE A 441 10.60 4.09 1.35
CA ILE A 441 11.03 5.36 1.94
C ILE A 441 11.78 6.20 0.90
N SER A 442 12.65 5.58 0.11
CA SER A 442 13.40 6.26 -0.96
C SER A 442 12.49 6.90 -2.01
N VAL A 443 11.43 6.21 -2.45
CA VAL A 443 10.43 6.75 -3.38
C VAL A 443 9.69 7.93 -2.76
N VAL A 444 9.28 7.82 -1.50
CA VAL A 444 8.61 8.91 -0.76
C VAL A 444 9.52 10.13 -0.66
N ILE A 445 10.81 9.95 -0.40
CA ILE A 445 11.80 11.04 -0.38
C ILE A 445 11.85 11.74 -1.74
N ILE A 446 12.01 11.00 -2.84
CA ILE A 446 12.07 11.60 -4.19
C ILE A 446 10.77 12.37 -4.48
N PHE A 447 9.62 11.80 -4.12
CA PHE A 447 8.32 12.44 -4.29
C PHE A 447 8.19 13.72 -3.45
N ALA A 448 8.64 13.72 -2.20
CA ALA A 448 8.59 14.88 -1.30
C ALA A 448 9.48 16.04 -1.77
N PHE A 449 10.61 15.73 -2.42
CA PHE A 449 11.46 16.75 -3.05
C PHE A 449 10.89 17.25 -4.38
N SER A 450 10.04 16.48 -5.07
CA SER A 450 9.51 16.86 -6.39
C SER A 450 8.77 18.20 -6.39
N SER A 451 8.10 18.57 -5.29
CA SER A 451 7.39 19.85 -5.16
C SER A 451 8.30 21.06 -4.99
N ARG A 452 9.51 20.86 -4.43
CA ARG A 452 10.48 21.92 -4.09
C ARG A 452 11.61 22.10 -5.11
N MET A 453 11.51 21.42 -6.24
CA MET A 453 12.54 21.44 -7.29
C MET A 453 12.44 22.58 -8.30
N PRO A 454 11.29 23.23 -8.57
CA PRO A 454 11.28 24.45 -9.37
C PRO A 454 12.20 25.51 -8.78
N GLN A 455 12.91 26.23 -9.64
CA GLN A 455 13.91 27.23 -9.22
C GLN A 455 13.59 28.57 -9.85
N ARG A 456 13.50 29.61 -9.02
CA ARG A 456 13.41 31.01 -9.47
C ARG A 456 14.79 31.49 -9.96
N THR A 457 14.78 32.37 -10.96
CA THR A 457 15.98 33.12 -11.35
C THR A 457 16.27 34.23 -10.34
N ALA A 458 17.45 34.85 -10.38
CA ALA A 458 17.73 36.07 -9.61
C ALA A 458 16.64 37.16 -9.77
N LYS A 459 16.16 37.39 -11.00
CA LYS A 459 15.06 38.33 -11.29
C LYS A 459 13.75 37.89 -10.63
N GLY A 460 13.42 36.60 -10.72
CA GLY A 460 12.22 36.04 -10.09
C GLY A 460 12.27 36.12 -8.57
N ALA A 461 13.40 35.78 -7.96
CA ALA A 461 13.60 35.83 -6.52
C ALA A 461 13.49 37.27 -5.98
N GLU A 462 14.06 38.25 -6.69
CA GLU A 462 13.93 39.67 -6.35
C GLU A 462 12.46 40.13 -6.41
N GLU A 463 11.79 39.80 -7.52
CA GLU A 463 10.40 40.18 -7.74
C GLU A 463 9.47 39.51 -6.71
N THR A 464 9.67 38.23 -6.40
CA THR A 464 8.96 37.52 -5.33
C THR A 464 9.11 38.24 -3.99
N LYS A 465 10.30 38.72 -3.62
CA LYS A 465 10.49 39.45 -2.35
C LYS A 465 9.71 40.76 -2.29
N LYS A 466 9.61 41.49 -3.40
CA LYS A 466 8.78 42.71 -3.48
C LYS A 466 7.30 42.38 -3.31
N TRP A 467 6.82 41.33 -3.98
CA TRP A 467 5.43 40.87 -3.85
C TRP A 467 5.13 40.28 -2.46
N GLU A 468 6.09 39.63 -1.81
CA GLU A 468 5.97 39.21 -0.41
C GLU A 468 5.81 40.40 0.54
N ALA A 469 6.52 41.50 0.30
CA ALA A 469 6.39 42.73 1.09
C ALA A 469 5.02 43.39 0.90
N PHE A 470 4.47 43.38 -0.31
CA PHE A 470 3.11 43.83 -0.59
C PHE A 470 2.06 42.89 0.04
N ARG A 471 2.27 41.56 -0.03
CA ARG A 471 1.44 40.58 0.69
C ARG A 471 1.43 40.84 2.20
N ASN A 472 2.58 41.16 2.79
CA ASN A 472 2.67 41.50 4.21
C ASN A 472 1.86 42.76 4.56
N TYR A 473 1.85 43.76 3.67
CA TYR A 473 1.02 44.95 3.82
C TYR A 473 -0.49 44.62 3.75
N LEU A 474 -0.91 43.77 2.82
CA LEU A 474 -2.31 43.33 2.72
C LEU A 474 -2.76 42.49 3.92
N ARG A 475 -1.82 41.80 4.57
CA ARG A 475 -2.07 41.06 5.83
C ARG A 475 -2.05 41.96 7.07
N ASP A 476 -1.52 43.17 6.97
CA ASP A 476 -1.43 44.09 8.10
C ASP A 476 -2.81 44.69 8.43
N LEU A 477 -3.18 44.62 9.72
CA LEU A 477 -4.47 45.04 10.26
C LEU A 477 -4.51 46.53 10.63
N THR A 478 -3.44 47.29 10.37
CA THR A 478 -3.42 48.74 10.57
C THR A 478 -4.56 49.42 9.79
N ARG A 479 -5.44 50.14 10.48
CA ARG A 479 -6.70 50.65 9.93
C ARG A 479 -6.51 51.88 9.03
N PHE A 480 -7.37 52.03 8.02
CA PHE A 480 -7.47 53.27 7.23
C PHE A 480 -8.25 54.33 8.02
N GLN A 481 -7.81 55.59 7.96
CA GLN A 481 -8.48 56.71 8.64
C GLN A 481 -9.52 57.42 7.75
N ASP A 482 -9.48 57.22 6.42
CA ASP A 482 -10.36 57.85 5.44
C ASP A 482 -11.17 56.80 4.64
N MET A 483 -12.48 57.04 4.51
CA MET A 483 -13.45 56.16 3.84
C MET A 483 -13.28 56.10 2.33
N ALA A 484 -12.98 57.22 1.67
CA ALA A 484 -12.84 57.27 0.21
C ALA A 484 -11.58 56.51 -0.23
N THR A 485 -10.47 56.75 0.46
CA THR A 485 -9.21 56.02 0.27
C THR A 485 -9.39 54.54 0.61
N ALA A 486 -10.19 54.20 1.64
CA ALA A 486 -10.47 52.82 2.01
C ALA A 486 -11.25 52.06 0.92
N LYS A 487 -12.26 52.69 0.31
CA LYS A 487 -13.03 52.09 -0.80
C LYS A 487 -12.14 51.77 -1.99
N ASP A 488 -11.40 52.77 -2.46
CA ASP A 488 -10.52 52.61 -3.63
C ASP A 488 -9.45 51.53 -3.36
N ALA A 489 -8.81 51.55 -2.19
CA ALA A 489 -7.83 50.54 -1.81
C ALA A 489 -8.44 49.13 -1.75
N PHE A 490 -9.64 48.97 -1.17
CA PHE A 490 -10.32 47.69 -1.07
C PHE A 490 -10.58 47.09 -2.44
N GLU A 491 -11.22 47.84 -3.35
CA GLU A 491 -11.51 47.39 -4.71
C GLU A 491 -10.23 47.12 -5.52
N LYS A 492 -9.22 47.98 -5.37
CA LYS A 492 -7.95 47.90 -6.10
C LYS A 492 -7.14 46.67 -5.73
N TYR A 493 -7.10 46.29 -4.46
CA TYR A 493 -6.19 45.25 -3.96
C TYR A 493 -6.87 43.91 -3.65
N LEU A 494 -8.20 43.83 -3.68
CA LEU A 494 -8.93 42.57 -3.49
C LEU A 494 -8.46 41.43 -4.43
N PRO A 495 -8.24 41.65 -5.74
CA PRO A 495 -7.73 40.58 -6.61
C PRO A 495 -6.38 40.01 -6.14
N TYR A 496 -5.48 40.87 -5.68
CA TYR A 496 -4.17 40.46 -5.16
C TYR A 496 -4.30 39.75 -3.80
N ALA A 497 -5.19 40.21 -2.94
CA ALA A 497 -5.45 39.57 -1.65
C ALA A 497 -5.94 38.12 -1.85
N ILE A 498 -6.80 37.88 -2.86
CA ILE A 498 -7.24 36.53 -3.25
C ILE A 498 -6.06 35.71 -3.80
N ALA A 499 -5.27 36.29 -4.71
CA ALA A 499 -4.11 35.61 -5.29
C ALA A 499 -3.08 35.18 -4.24
N PHE A 500 -2.92 35.98 -3.16
CA PHE A 500 -2.01 35.68 -2.06
C PHE A 500 -2.65 34.93 -0.90
N ARG A 501 -3.95 34.60 -0.99
CA ARG A 501 -4.74 33.90 0.03
C ARG A 501 -4.79 34.64 1.39
N VAL A 502 -4.83 35.97 1.34
CA VAL A 502 -4.93 36.86 2.51
C VAL A 502 -6.20 37.70 2.47
N GLU A 503 -7.18 37.33 1.64
CA GLU A 503 -8.42 38.08 1.42
C GLU A 503 -9.25 38.24 2.69
N LYS A 504 -9.21 37.28 3.62
CA LYS A 504 -9.88 37.36 4.92
C LYS A 504 -9.25 38.41 5.84
N ASP A 505 -7.92 38.45 5.90
CA ASP A 505 -7.19 39.43 6.70
C ASP A 505 -7.34 40.83 6.10
N TRP A 506 -7.32 40.92 4.77
CA TRP A 506 -7.60 42.15 4.04
C TRP A 506 -9.00 42.68 4.33
N ALA A 507 -10.03 41.81 4.31
CA ALA A 507 -11.41 42.20 4.60
C ALA A 507 -11.60 42.71 6.04
N ARG A 508 -10.96 42.05 7.02
CA ARG A 508 -11.02 42.44 8.45
C ARG A 508 -10.58 43.88 8.68
N ARG A 509 -9.66 44.40 7.87
CA ARG A 509 -9.18 45.79 7.94
C ARG A 509 -10.28 46.82 7.72
N PHE A 510 -11.37 46.45 7.07
CA PHE A 510 -12.46 47.36 6.70
C PHE A 510 -13.73 47.15 7.52
N GLN A 511 -13.84 46.12 8.38
CA GLN A 511 -15.10 45.76 9.07
C GLN A 511 -15.81 46.94 9.78
N ASP A 512 -15.05 47.88 10.36
CA ASP A 512 -15.59 49.04 11.07
C ASP A 512 -15.99 50.22 10.16
N LEU A 513 -15.69 50.15 8.86
CA LEU A 513 -15.95 51.19 7.87
C LEU A 513 -17.20 50.83 7.03
N GLN A 514 -18.14 51.75 6.82
CA GLN A 514 -19.27 51.53 5.89
C GLN A 514 -18.84 51.76 4.43
N VAL A 515 -18.01 50.87 3.89
CA VAL A 515 -17.59 50.93 2.48
C VAL A 515 -18.69 50.36 1.58
N PRO A 516 -19.15 51.07 0.54
CA PRO A 516 -20.17 50.56 -0.38
C PRO A 516 -19.63 49.42 -1.25
N ALA A 517 -20.53 48.55 -1.73
CA ALA A 517 -20.17 47.43 -2.60
C ALA A 517 -19.44 47.92 -3.87
N PRO A 518 -18.48 47.13 -4.40
CA PRO A 518 -17.82 47.46 -5.65
C PRO A 518 -18.82 47.59 -6.80
N GLY A 519 -18.60 48.54 -7.71
CA GLY A 519 -19.53 48.81 -8.81
C GLY A 519 -19.72 47.65 -9.80
N TRP A 520 -18.83 46.65 -9.76
CA TRP A 520 -18.87 45.44 -10.58
C TRP A 520 -19.52 44.23 -9.86
N TYR A 521 -19.85 44.35 -8.57
CA TYR A 521 -20.47 43.28 -7.77
C TYR A 521 -21.84 43.73 -7.24
N HIS A 522 -22.89 43.03 -7.65
CA HIS A 522 -24.24 43.28 -7.20
C HIS A 522 -24.72 42.13 -6.30
N PRO A 523 -24.66 42.28 -4.96
CA PRO A 523 -25.17 41.27 -4.04
C PRO A 523 -26.69 41.20 -4.09
N VAL A 524 -27.24 40.05 -3.71
CA VAL A 524 -28.69 39.88 -3.52
C VAL A 524 -29.16 40.76 -2.36
N PHE A 525 -30.19 41.58 -2.60
CA PHE A 525 -30.85 42.38 -1.56
C PHE A 525 -31.52 41.45 -0.53
N ILE A 526 -30.93 41.33 0.65
CA ILE A 526 -31.59 40.72 1.81
C ILE A 526 -32.03 41.89 2.69
N PRO A 527 -33.34 42.19 2.81
CA PRO A 527 -33.79 43.14 3.81
C PRO A 527 -33.46 42.57 5.19
N THR A 528 -32.39 43.06 5.80
CA THR A 528 -32.12 42.85 7.22
C THR A 528 -33.21 43.58 7.99
N TYR A 529 -34.13 42.84 8.61
CA TYR A 529 -35.01 43.38 9.65
C TYR A 529 -34.12 43.78 10.83
N ALA A 530 -33.63 45.03 10.81
CA ALA A 530 -33.02 45.64 11.96
C ALA A 530 -34.10 45.74 13.05
N GLY A 531 -33.89 44.99 14.14
CA GLY A 531 -34.84 44.84 15.22
C GLY A 531 -35.19 46.15 15.91
N GLY A 532 -36.39 46.65 15.66
CA GLY A 532 -37.11 47.48 16.62
C GLY A 532 -37.94 46.56 17.51
N ARG A 533 -37.71 46.60 18.84
CA ARG A 533 -38.62 45.99 19.82
C ARG A 533 -40.03 46.55 19.62
N THR A 534 -40.89 45.84 18.91
CA THR A 534 -42.34 46.10 18.93
C THR A 534 -43.00 45.10 19.87
N ASP A 535 -43.49 45.67 20.97
CA ASP A 535 -44.42 45.13 21.94
C ASP A 535 -45.42 44.10 21.33
N PRO A 536 -45.53 42.87 21.85
CA PRO A 536 -46.41 41.83 21.31
C PRO A 536 -47.92 42.08 21.50
N SER A 537 -48.34 43.24 22.00
CA SER A 537 -49.74 43.51 22.38
C SER A 537 -50.59 44.26 21.34
N LYS A 538 -50.12 44.45 20.10
CA LYS A 538 -50.91 45.10 19.03
C LYS A 538 -50.95 44.35 17.70
N ALA A 539 -51.05 43.03 17.74
CA ALA A 539 -51.43 42.23 16.58
C ALA A 539 -52.97 42.10 16.48
N ALA A 540 -53.65 43.17 16.07
CA ALA A 540 -55.04 43.11 15.57
C ALA A 540 -55.50 44.47 15.02
N ALA A 541 -55.27 44.73 13.74
CA ALA A 541 -56.14 45.60 12.92
C ALA A 541 -55.70 45.45 11.46
N GLY A 542 -56.57 44.83 10.65
CA GLY A 542 -56.27 44.50 9.26
C GLY A 542 -56.16 45.70 8.36
N LEU A 543 -55.48 45.52 7.22
CA LEU A 543 -55.65 46.33 6.02
C LEU A 543 -55.51 45.45 4.76
N PRO A 544 -56.15 45.85 3.65
CA PRO A 544 -56.69 44.98 2.62
C PRO A 544 -55.74 44.79 1.43
N ALA A 545 -56.05 43.78 0.62
CA ALA A 545 -55.45 43.58 -0.69
C ALA A 545 -55.83 44.72 -1.65
N GLY A 546 -54.82 45.33 -2.28
CA GLY A 546 -54.98 46.20 -3.44
C GLY A 546 -54.55 47.66 -3.25
N MET A 547 -53.25 47.95 -3.43
CA MET A 547 -52.78 49.20 -4.03
C MET A 547 -51.37 49.02 -4.63
N PRO A 548 -51.03 49.72 -5.73
CA PRO A 548 -49.71 49.71 -6.34
C PRO A 548 -48.79 50.70 -5.64
N THR A 549 -47.68 50.25 -5.06
CA THR A 549 -46.67 51.14 -4.48
C THR A 549 -45.45 51.24 -5.39
N GLY A 550 -45.55 52.13 -6.38
CA GLY A 550 -44.38 52.86 -6.84
C GLY A 550 -43.90 53.77 -5.70
N GLY A 551 -42.74 53.47 -5.14
CA GLY A 551 -42.09 54.27 -4.10
C GLY A 551 -40.60 53.94 -4.11
N GLY A 552 -39.77 54.93 -4.40
CA GLY A 552 -38.33 54.77 -4.54
C GLY A 552 -37.65 54.19 -3.29
N PRO A 553 -36.45 53.60 -3.41
CA PRO A 553 -35.82 52.94 -2.28
C PRO A 553 -35.39 53.97 -1.24
N GLY A 554 -36.07 53.97 -0.09
CA GLY A 554 -35.63 54.64 1.12
C GLY A 554 -34.38 53.98 1.68
N GLY A 555 -33.44 54.81 2.16
CA GLY A 555 -32.12 54.41 2.61
C GLY A 555 -32.14 53.49 3.84
N GLY A 556 -31.95 52.19 3.61
CA GLY A 556 -31.37 51.26 4.58
C GLY A 556 -29.92 51.00 4.15
N GLY A 557 -28.96 51.51 4.92
CA GLY A 557 -27.53 51.36 4.60
C GLY A 557 -27.06 49.92 4.71
N PHE A 558 -26.27 49.48 3.73
CA PHE A 558 -25.57 48.20 3.75
C PHE A 558 -24.48 48.22 4.84
N SER A 559 -24.38 47.18 5.68
CA SER A 559 -23.20 46.97 6.53
C SER A 559 -22.16 46.16 5.77
N LEU A 560 -20.88 46.50 5.91
CA LEU A 560 -19.78 45.79 5.25
C LEU A 560 -19.70 44.31 5.62
N ASP A 561 -20.17 43.93 6.83
CA ASP A 561 -20.26 42.53 7.22
C ASP A 561 -21.14 41.74 6.24
N SER A 562 -22.30 42.29 5.84
CA SER A 562 -23.19 41.64 4.87
C SER A 562 -22.59 41.55 3.45
N ILE A 563 -21.83 42.56 3.04
CA ILE A 563 -21.21 42.62 1.70
C ILE A 563 -19.97 41.71 1.65
N SER A 564 -19.14 41.74 2.69
CA SER A 564 -17.96 40.88 2.80
C SER A 564 -18.39 39.41 2.89
N ASP A 565 -19.35 39.06 3.76
CA ASP A 565 -19.84 37.68 3.87
C ASP A 565 -20.48 37.18 2.57
N SER A 566 -21.27 38.01 1.86
CA SER A 566 -21.85 37.64 0.57
C SER A 566 -20.80 37.51 -0.54
N LEU A 567 -19.88 38.48 -0.66
CA LEU A 567 -18.80 38.45 -1.64
C LEU A 567 -17.86 37.25 -1.41
N PHE A 568 -17.42 37.00 -0.19
CA PHE A 568 -16.53 35.86 0.11
C PHE A 568 -17.25 34.52 0.00
N SER A 569 -18.54 34.45 0.36
CA SER A 569 -19.38 33.28 0.08
C SER A 569 -19.50 33.04 -1.43
N GLY A 570 -19.74 34.11 -2.20
CA GLY A 570 -19.81 34.10 -3.66
C GLY A 570 -18.51 33.63 -4.31
N LEU A 571 -17.35 34.12 -3.84
CA LEU A 571 -16.02 33.71 -4.31
C LEU A 571 -15.70 32.26 -3.96
N ASN A 572 -16.07 31.79 -2.76
CA ASN A 572 -15.93 30.38 -2.38
C ASN A 572 -16.84 29.47 -3.24
N ASN A 573 -18.08 29.89 -3.47
CA ASN A 573 -19.01 29.19 -4.36
C ASN A 573 -18.49 29.17 -5.81
N LEU A 574 -17.91 30.28 -6.27
CA LEU A 574 -17.28 30.36 -7.58
C LEU A 574 -16.13 29.37 -7.68
N SER A 575 -15.17 29.39 -6.75
CA SER A 575 -14.05 28.44 -6.71
C SER A 575 -14.55 26.98 -6.76
N ASN A 576 -15.55 26.63 -5.95
CA ASN A 576 -16.16 25.30 -5.94
C ASN A 576 -16.82 24.93 -7.28
N THR A 577 -17.51 25.88 -7.92
CA THR A 577 -18.12 25.70 -9.25
C THR A 577 -17.04 25.49 -10.30
N LEU A 578 -15.98 26.29 -10.31
CA LEU A 578 -14.90 26.19 -11.30
C LEU A 578 -14.14 24.86 -11.22
N THR A 579 -14.07 24.24 -10.04
CA THR A 579 -13.45 22.91 -9.85
C THR A 579 -14.44 21.74 -9.88
N SER A 580 -15.74 22.01 -9.96
CA SER A 580 -16.75 20.95 -9.97
C SER A 580 -16.65 20.11 -11.25
N ALA A 581 -16.62 18.79 -11.10
CA ALA A 581 -16.64 17.82 -12.19
C ALA A 581 -17.87 16.91 -12.02
N PRO A 582 -18.44 16.37 -13.13
CA PRO A 582 -19.52 15.40 -13.03
C PRO A 582 -19.12 14.25 -12.12
N SER A 583 -19.97 13.88 -11.17
CA SER A 583 -19.78 12.62 -10.45
C SER A 583 -19.85 11.50 -11.49
N SER A 584 -18.76 10.79 -11.71
CA SER A 584 -18.79 9.58 -12.50
C SER A 584 -19.79 8.64 -11.84
N SER A 585 -20.90 8.35 -12.51
CA SER A 585 -21.77 7.20 -12.20
C SER A 585 -21.00 5.92 -12.58
N GLY A 586 -19.91 5.67 -11.86
CA GLY A 586 -19.16 4.43 -11.90
C GLY A 586 -19.73 3.54 -10.80
N SER A 587 -20.25 2.39 -11.20
CA SER A 587 -20.62 1.29 -10.34
C SER A 587 -19.57 1.08 -9.24
N GLY A 588 -19.95 1.44 -8.01
CA GLY A 588 -19.12 1.30 -6.83
C GLY A 588 -18.86 -0.17 -6.52
N ARG A 589 -17.72 -0.70 -7.01
CA ARG A 589 -16.96 -1.70 -6.27
C ARG A 589 -16.33 -0.98 -5.08
N GLY A 590 -16.67 -1.46 -3.89
CA GLY A 590 -16.41 -0.81 -2.61
C GLY A 590 -14.97 -0.37 -2.41
N ALA A 591 -14.80 0.91 -2.08
CA ALA A 591 -13.61 1.43 -1.45
C ALA A 591 -13.71 1.20 0.05
N PHE A 592 -12.67 0.55 0.58
CA PHE A 592 -12.44 0.29 1.99
C PHE A 592 -12.41 1.60 2.78
N GLY A 593 -13.35 1.75 3.72
CA GLY A 593 -13.27 2.72 4.80
C GLY A 593 -12.32 2.19 5.87
N GLY A 594 -11.23 2.93 6.10
CA GLY A 594 -10.31 2.69 7.20
C GLY A 594 -11.00 2.95 8.54
N GLY A 595 -11.21 1.88 9.30
CA GLY A 595 -11.47 1.91 10.73
C GLY A 595 -10.26 1.29 11.44
N GLY A 596 -9.50 2.13 12.15
CA GLY A 596 -8.48 1.66 13.09
C GLY A 596 -9.13 1.10 14.35
N GLY A 597 -8.61 0.00 14.86
CA GLY A 597 -9.05 -0.56 16.14
C GLY A 597 -8.53 -1.97 16.41
N GLY A 598 -7.34 -2.04 17.04
CA GLY A 598 -6.98 -3.09 18.01
C GLY A 598 -6.96 -4.54 17.53
N GLY A 599 -5.85 -4.96 16.90
CA GLY A 599 -5.47 -6.37 16.78
C GLY A 599 -4.24 -6.65 17.62
N GLY A 600 -4.43 -7.24 18.81
CA GLY A 600 -3.33 -7.83 19.58
C GLY A 600 -2.84 -9.09 18.89
N PHE A 601 -1.70 -8.99 18.21
CA PHE A 601 -0.97 -10.15 17.70
C PHE A 601 0.09 -10.52 18.73
N GLY A 602 -0.25 -11.51 19.57
CA GLY A 602 0.73 -12.30 20.29
C GLY A 602 1.51 -13.15 19.29
N GLY A 603 2.62 -12.63 18.79
CA GLY A 603 3.60 -13.35 17.99
C GLY A 603 4.36 -14.33 18.86
N GLY A 604 3.77 -15.50 19.12
CA GLY A 604 4.51 -16.69 19.47
C GLY A 604 5.25 -17.18 18.23
N PHE A 605 6.51 -16.82 18.09
CA PHE A 605 7.42 -17.48 17.15
C PHE A 605 7.73 -18.87 17.70
N SER A 606 6.89 -19.87 17.40
CA SER A 606 7.36 -21.26 17.35
C SER A 606 7.80 -21.51 15.91
N GLY A 607 9.10 -21.46 15.66
CA GLY A 607 9.67 -22.03 14.44
C GLY A 607 9.41 -23.54 14.47
N GLY A 608 8.30 -23.97 13.86
CA GLY A 608 8.09 -25.36 13.51
C GLY A 608 8.99 -25.67 12.33
N GLY A 609 10.11 -26.32 12.60
CA GLY A 609 10.93 -26.93 11.56
C GLY A 609 10.06 -27.92 10.79
N GLY A 610 10.09 -27.85 9.45
CA GLY A 610 9.53 -28.92 8.62
C GLY A 610 10.27 -30.21 8.96
N GLY A 611 9.55 -31.20 9.49
CA GLY A 611 10.17 -32.32 10.17
C GLY A 611 10.75 -33.37 9.22
N GLY A 612 11.96 -33.81 9.54
CA GLY A 612 12.54 -35.01 8.93
C GLY A 612 11.89 -36.26 9.52
N GLY A 613 11.92 -37.39 8.82
CA GLY A 613 11.32 -38.61 9.37
C GLY A 613 11.17 -39.73 8.36
N PHE A 614 10.28 -40.68 8.69
CA PHE A 614 9.97 -41.85 7.86
C PHE A 614 8.47 -42.02 7.64
N ARG A 615 8.11 -42.51 6.45
CA ARG A 615 6.75 -42.96 6.11
C ARG A 615 6.80 -44.25 5.30
N ALA A 616 5.84 -45.14 5.45
CA ALA A 616 5.74 -46.37 4.65
C ALA A 616 4.30 -46.61 4.19
N GLY A 617 4.11 -47.28 3.06
CA GLY A 617 2.79 -47.53 2.50
C GLY A 617 2.68 -48.76 1.61
#